data_AF-W7Y0Q1-F1
#
_entry.id   AF-W7Y0Q1-F1
#
_cell.length_a   1.000
_cell.length_b   1.000
_cell.length_c   1.000
_cell.angle_alpha   90.00
_cell.angle_beta   90.00
_cell.angle_gamma   90.00
#
_symmetry.space_group_name_H-M   'P 1'
#
loop_
_entity.id
_entity.type
_entity.pdbx_description
1 polymer ?
#
loop_
_entity_poly.entity_id
_entity_poly.type
_entity_poly.pdbx_seq_one_letter_code
_entity_poly.pdbx_strand_id
1 'polypeptide(L)'
;MRDDAGKVLSEKKFDLAVIQENSAKLFFPVQEKVLKSVKEKFFVYLELTNKKGEVISKNDYFFLIGDQEKASARFKEWKTERVNQENIHGRYGSYYHFFEEFTEQNGKKLESETQTPRAIGF
;
A
#
# COMPACT_ATOMS: atom_id res chain seq x y z
N MET A 1 18.57 -7.57 12.09
CA MET A 1 17.90 -7.91 10.80
C MET A 1 17.81 -9.42 10.67
N ARG A 2 16.66 -9.95 10.24
CA ARG A 2 16.37 -11.39 10.18
C ARG A 2 15.75 -11.81 8.84
N ASP A 3 15.93 -13.06 8.44
CA ASP A 3 15.28 -13.64 7.26
C ASP A 3 13.86 -14.14 7.53
N ASP A 4 13.25 -14.75 6.50
CA ASP A 4 11.93 -15.37 6.52
C ASP A 4 11.73 -16.40 7.66
N ALA A 5 12.80 -17.13 8.02
CA ALA A 5 12.78 -18.15 9.07
C ALA A 5 13.11 -17.57 10.46
N GLY A 6 13.33 -16.25 10.55
CA GLY A 6 13.74 -15.58 11.79
C GLY A 6 15.22 -15.72 12.11
N LYS A 7 16.04 -16.27 11.21
CA LYS A 7 17.49 -16.35 11.40
C LYS A 7 18.11 -14.96 11.33
N VAL A 8 19.04 -14.66 12.22
CA VAL A 8 19.77 -13.39 12.23
C VAL A 8 20.69 -13.30 11.01
N LEU A 9 20.49 -12.26 10.20
CA LEU A 9 21.32 -11.95 9.02
C LEU A 9 22.42 -10.94 9.35
N SER A 10 22.07 -9.92 10.15
CA SER A 10 22.98 -8.85 10.55
C SER A 10 22.46 -8.23 11.84
N GLU A 11 23.37 -7.91 12.74
CA GLU A 11 23.13 -7.11 13.93
C GLU A 11 24.21 -6.04 14.02
N LYS A 12 23.80 -4.79 14.20
CA LYS A 12 24.70 -3.64 14.29
C LYS A 12 24.26 -2.76 15.45
N LYS A 13 25.24 -2.26 16.19
CA LYS A 13 25.04 -1.27 17.26
C LYS A 13 25.80 -0.01 16.87
N PHE A 14 25.15 1.13 17.09
CA PHE A 14 25.70 2.43 16.75
C PHE A 14 25.58 3.33 17.97
N ASP A 15 26.69 3.93 18.36
CA ASP A 15 26.68 4.95 19.41
C ASP A 15 26.18 6.27 18.81
N LEU A 16 25.08 6.78 19.35
CA LEU A 16 24.50 8.05 18.96
C LEU A 16 24.90 9.14 19.95
N ALA A 17 25.34 10.28 19.41
CA ALA A 17 25.50 11.49 20.19
C ALA A 17 24.13 12.07 20.59
N VAL A 18 24.14 13.20 21.31
CA VAL A 18 22.91 13.88 21.72
C VAL A 18 22.06 14.23 20.50
N ILE A 19 20.82 13.75 20.49
CA ILE A 19 19.80 14.11 19.51
C ILE A 19 19.19 15.44 19.95
N GLN A 20 19.38 16.48 19.14
CA GLN A 20 18.79 17.80 19.43
C GLN A 20 17.27 17.78 19.19
N GLU A 21 16.56 18.68 19.87
CA GLU A 21 15.11 18.88 19.68
C GLU A 21 14.78 19.22 18.22
N ASN A 22 13.59 18.80 17.76
CA ASN A 22 13.07 19.05 16.40
C ASN A 22 14.01 18.61 15.25
N SER A 23 14.80 17.56 15.48
CA SER A 23 15.72 17.03 14.47
C SER A 23 15.08 15.99 13.56
N ALA A 24 14.96 16.29 12.27
CA ALA A 24 14.80 15.30 11.19
C ALA A 24 16.15 14.87 10.59
N LYS A 25 17.25 15.07 11.33
CA LYS A 25 18.61 14.85 10.84
C LYS A 25 18.86 13.36 10.60
N LEU A 26 19.42 13.05 9.44
CA LEU A 26 20.01 11.74 9.18
C LEU A 26 21.30 11.59 9.99
N PHE A 27 21.36 10.57 10.85
CA PHE A 27 22.57 10.27 11.64
C PHE A 27 23.55 9.39 10.88
N PHE A 28 23.07 8.29 10.30
CA PHE A 28 23.88 7.40 9.49
C PHE A 28 23.01 6.62 8.50
N PRO A 29 23.52 6.31 7.31
CA PRO A 29 22.89 5.35 6.42
C PRO A 29 23.15 3.92 6.92
N VAL A 30 22.14 3.06 6.81
CA VAL A 30 22.31 1.61 6.99
C VAL A 30 22.34 0.96 5.62
N GLN A 31 23.46 0.33 5.28
CA GLN A 31 23.63 -0.41 4.03
C GLN A 31 23.89 -1.89 4.33
N GLU A 32 23.10 -2.76 3.69
CA GLU A 32 23.19 -4.21 3.84
C GLU A 32 22.92 -4.92 2.50
N LYS A 33 23.72 -5.94 2.18
CA LYS A 33 23.53 -6.78 1.00
C LYS A 33 22.68 -7.98 1.34
N VAL A 34 21.35 -7.85 1.20
CA VAL A 34 20.37 -8.85 1.67
C VAL A 34 19.91 -9.85 0.62
N LEU A 35 19.98 -9.51 -0.67
CA LEU A 35 19.35 -10.27 -1.76
C LEU A 35 19.90 -11.69 -1.96
N LYS A 36 21.14 -11.98 -1.53
CA LYS A 36 21.72 -13.34 -1.64
C LYS A 36 21.26 -14.29 -0.55
N SER A 37 20.73 -13.76 0.55
CA SER A 37 20.52 -14.52 1.79
C SER A 37 19.05 -14.65 2.18
N VAL A 38 18.15 -14.02 1.42
CA VAL A 38 16.72 -13.90 1.72
C VAL A 38 15.93 -14.25 0.48
N LYS A 39 14.85 -15.01 0.67
CA LYS A 39 14.09 -15.58 -0.44
C LYS A 39 12.87 -14.73 -0.78
N GLU A 40 12.08 -14.34 0.22
CA GLU A 40 10.79 -13.67 0.00
C GLU A 40 10.65 -12.37 0.80
N LYS A 41 11.02 -12.37 2.09
CA LYS A 41 11.02 -11.17 2.92
C LYS A 41 12.08 -11.20 3.98
N PHE A 42 12.44 -10.01 4.46
CA PHE A 42 13.30 -9.86 5.63
C PHE A 42 12.73 -8.82 6.57
N PHE A 43 13.18 -8.91 7.81
CA PHE A 43 12.72 -8.09 8.91
C PHE A 43 13.87 -7.23 9.44
N VAL A 44 13.61 -5.94 9.60
CA VAL A 44 14.52 -4.98 10.21
C VAL A 44 13.91 -4.57 11.55
N TYR A 45 14.63 -4.88 12.62
CA TYR A 45 14.27 -4.49 13.98
C TYR A 45 15.20 -3.36 14.39
N LEU A 46 14.64 -2.22 14.77
CA LEU A 46 15.38 -1.06 15.23
C LEU A 46 14.98 -0.75 16.67
N GLU A 47 15.98 -0.57 17.51
CA GLU A 47 15.81 -0.20 18.90
C GLU A 47 16.74 0.97 19.22
N LEU A 48 16.20 1.99 19.86
CA LEU A 48 16.95 3.12 20.40
C LEU A 48 16.87 3.08 21.92
N THR A 49 18.03 3.07 22.56
CA THR A 49 18.14 3.08 24.02
C THR A 49 18.74 4.39 24.52
N ASN A 50 18.35 4.79 25.73
CA ASN A 50 19.01 5.88 26.43
C ASN A 50 20.29 5.39 27.15
N LYS A 51 21.03 6.30 27.78
CA LYS A 51 22.27 5.98 28.51
C LYS A 51 22.09 5.02 29.70
N LYS A 52 20.87 4.85 30.20
CA LYS A 52 20.55 3.91 31.28
C LYS A 52 20.20 2.51 30.74
N GLY A 53 20.20 2.32 29.42
CA GLY A 53 19.81 1.09 28.75
C GLY A 53 18.30 0.93 28.57
N GLU A 54 17.51 1.97 28.85
CA GLU A 54 16.06 1.91 28.67
C GLU A 54 15.70 2.14 27.20
N VAL A 55 14.83 1.31 26.64
CA VAL A 55 14.33 1.45 25.27
C VAL A 55 13.39 2.65 25.19
N ILE A 56 13.76 3.65 24.38
CA ILE A 56 12.98 4.87 24.18
C ILE A 56 12.28 4.89 22.82
N SER A 57 12.67 4.02 21.89
CA SER A 57 11.96 3.82 20.62
C SER A 57 12.22 2.42 20.07
N LYS A 58 11.19 1.83 19.47
CA LYS A 58 11.25 0.52 18.82
C LYS A 58 10.42 0.56 17.55
N ASN A 59 11.01 0.12 16.44
CA ASN A 59 10.33 0.00 15.17
C ASN A 59 10.69 -1.29 14.47
N ASP A 60 9.66 -2.00 14.02
CA ASP A 60 9.80 -3.28 13.35
C ASP A 60 9.27 -3.12 11.92
N TYR A 61 10.16 -3.31 10.95
CA TYR A 61 9.85 -3.23 9.53
C TYR A 61 9.98 -4.61 8.90
N PHE A 62 9.17 -4.88 7.88
CA PHE A 62 9.40 -5.99 6.98
C PHE A 62 9.45 -5.48 5.53
N PHE A 63 10.30 -6.11 4.74
CA PHE A 63 10.51 -5.76 3.35
C PHE A 63 10.33 -7.01 2.49
N LEU A 64 9.54 -6.88 1.43
CA LEU A 64 9.34 -7.92 0.43
C LEU A 64 10.46 -7.85 -0.60
N ILE A 65 11.10 -8.97 -0.87
CA ILE A 65 12.00 -9.16 -2.00
C ILE A 65 11.16 -9.78 -3.11
N GLY A 66 11.01 -9.05 -4.20
CA GLY A 66 10.24 -9.50 -5.35
C GLY A 66 10.76 -8.89 -6.64
N ASP A 67 10.39 -9.54 -7.73
CA ASP A 67 10.59 -9.01 -9.08
C ASP A 67 9.59 -7.87 -9.30
N GLN A 68 10.09 -6.64 -9.26
CA GLN A 68 9.30 -5.43 -9.43
C GLN A 68 8.69 -5.32 -10.83
N GLU A 69 9.36 -5.86 -11.86
CA GLU A 69 8.84 -5.85 -13.23
C GLU A 69 7.64 -6.80 -13.33
N LYS A 70 7.79 -8.02 -12.82
CA LYS A 70 6.70 -9.01 -12.78
C LYS A 70 5.52 -8.53 -11.94
N ALA A 71 5.78 -7.93 -10.77
CA ALA A 71 4.73 -7.34 -9.93
C ALA A 71 4.01 -6.21 -10.68
N SER A 72 4.76 -5.32 -11.35
CA SER A 72 4.18 -4.22 -12.14
C SER A 72 3.34 -4.72 -13.31
N ALA A 73 3.76 -5.79 -13.99
CA ALA A 73 2.97 -6.44 -15.03
C ALA A 73 1.63 -6.95 -14.47
N ARG A 74 1.68 -7.63 -13.31
CA ARG A 74 0.47 -8.13 -12.64
C ARG A 74 -0.48 -7.01 -12.22
N PHE A 75 0.05 -5.90 -11.71
CA PHE A 75 -0.78 -4.73 -11.38
C PHE A 75 -1.46 -4.11 -12.59
N LYS A 76 -0.83 -4.15 -13.78
CA LYS A 76 -1.46 -3.69 -15.03
C LYS A 76 -2.60 -4.62 -15.45
N GLU A 77 -2.41 -5.93 -15.33
CA GLU A 77 -3.47 -6.92 -15.58
C GLU A 77 -4.66 -6.69 -14.65
N TRP A 78 -4.41 -6.54 -13.34
CA TRP A 78 -5.45 -6.24 -12.36
C TRP A 78 -6.16 -4.92 -12.62
N LYS A 79 -5.45 -3.90 -13.10
CA LYS A 79 -6.10 -2.66 -13.54
C LYS A 79 -7.11 -2.92 -14.65
N THR A 80 -6.73 -3.71 -15.66
CA THR A 80 -7.63 -4.07 -16.77
C THR A 80 -8.82 -4.89 -16.26
N GLU A 81 -8.59 -5.86 -15.39
CA GLU A 81 -9.64 -6.67 -14.77
C GLU A 81 -10.62 -5.80 -13.98
N ARG A 82 -10.12 -4.92 -13.11
CA ARG A 82 -10.94 -3.95 -12.37
C ARG A 82 -11.77 -3.08 -13.30
N VAL A 83 -11.18 -2.55 -14.38
CA VAL A 83 -11.90 -1.72 -15.36
C VAL A 83 -12.99 -2.53 -16.07
N ASN A 84 -12.74 -3.79 -16.42
CA ASN A 84 -13.74 -4.64 -17.04
C ASN A 84 -14.89 -4.92 -16.08
N GLN A 85 -14.60 -5.24 -14.81
CA GLN A 85 -15.60 -5.44 -13.77
C GLN A 85 -16.42 -4.16 -13.53
N GLU A 86 -15.78 -2.99 -13.49
CA GLU A 86 -16.46 -1.70 -13.43
C GLU A 86 -17.33 -1.43 -14.67
N ASN A 87 -16.94 -1.86 -15.86
CA ASN A 87 -17.79 -1.69 -17.04
C ASN A 87 -19.00 -2.65 -17.05
N ILE A 88 -18.86 -3.85 -16.48
CA ILE A 88 -19.95 -4.84 -16.38
C ILE A 88 -20.92 -4.46 -15.26
N HIS A 89 -20.42 -4.02 -14.11
CA HIS A 89 -21.20 -3.81 -12.88
C HIS A 89 -21.47 -2.33 -12.57
N GLY A 90 -21.18 -1.44 -13.52
CA GLY A 90 -21.30 0.00 -13.37
C GLY A 90 -20.00 0.66 -12.89
N ARG A 91 -19.55 1.67 -13.63
CA ARG A 91 -18.30 2.42 -13.40
C ARG A 91 -18.17 3.03 -12.00
N TYR A 92 -16.97 3.47 -11.64
CA TYR A 92 -16.80 4.38 -10.50
C TYR A 92 -17.68 5.64 -10.69
N GLY A 93 -18.72 5.80 -9.86
CA GLY A 93 -19.82 6.78 -10.05
C GLY A 93 -21.13 6.22 -10.62
N SER A 94 -21.31 4.89 -10.65
CA SER A 94 -22.39 4.16 -11.34
C SER A 94 -23.78 4.23 -10.76
N TYR A 95 -24.11 5.18 -9.89
CA TYR A 95 -25.51 5.33 -9.50
C TYR A 95 -26.37 5.49 -10.77
N TYR A 96 -25.95 6.33 -11.71
CA TYR A 96 -26.60 6.52 -13.02
C TYR A 96 -26.70 5.26 -13.90
N HIS A 97 -25.89 4.23 -13.66
CA HIS A 97 -26.00 2.97 -14.42
C HIS A 97 -27.29 2.22 -14.09
N PHE A 98 -27.80 2.40 -12.87
CA PHE A 98 -29.06 1.83 -12.43
C PHE A 98 -30.27 2.72 -12.76
N PHE A 99 -30.06 3.93 -13.29
CA PHE A 99 -31.13 4.86 -13.62
C PHE A 99 -30.96 5.39 -15.05
N GLU A 100 -31.40 4.60 -16.03
CA GLU A 100 -31.31 4.91 -17.48
C GLU A 100 -31.78 6.34 -17.80
N GLU A 101 -32.84 6.79 -17.13
CA GLU A 101 -33.51 8.08 -17.30
C GLU A 101 -32.57 9.29 -17.07
N PHE A 102 -31.52 9.16 -16.24
CA PHE A 102 -30.55 10.23 -16.01
C PHE A 102 -29.45 10.32 -17.07
N THR A 103 -29.25 9.27 -17.86
CA THR A 103 -28.15 9.21 -18.84
C THR A 103 -28.57 9.58 -20.25
N GLU A 104 -29.88 9.71 -20.50
CA GLU A 104 -30.49 9.88 -21.83
C GLU A 104 -30.10 8.80 -22.86
N GLN A 105 -29.36 7.75 -22.45
CA GLN A 105 -29.07 6.59 -23.29
C GLN A 105 -30.37 5.84 -23.57
N ASN A 106 -30.53 5.37 -24.81
CA ASN A 106 -31.75 4.73 -25.33
C ASN A 106 -32.98 5.63 -25.48
N GLY A 107 -32.81 6.96 -25.50
CA GLY A 107 -33.88 7.90 -25.86
C GLY A 107 -34.93 8.14 -24.77
N LYS A 108 -34.69 7.68 -23.54
CA LYS A 108 -35.51 8.01 -22.38
C LYS A 108 -34.97 9.26 -21.70
N LYS A 109 -35.75 10.34 -21.68
CA LYS A 109 -35.44 11.59 -20.97
C LYS A 109 -36.12 11.61 -19.61
N LEU A 110 -35.44 12.17 -18.62
CA LEU A 110 -36.02 12.45 -17.30
C LEU A 110 -36.92 13.69 -17.42
N GLU A 111 -38.24 13.51 -17.25
CA GLU A 111 -39.17 14.63 -17.09
C GLU A 111 -39.24 15.02 -15.60
N SER A 112 -38.41 15.99 -15.21
CA SER A 112 -38.08 16.30 -13.80
C SER A 112 -39.28 16.70 -12.92
N GLU A 113 -40.40 17.09 -13.52
CA GLU A 113 -41.59 17.55 -12.80
C GLU A 113 -42.58 16.43 -12.44
N THR A 114 -42.46 15.24 -13.04
CA THR A 114 -43.46 14.15 -12.85
C THR A 114 -42.87 12.78 -12.55
N GLN A 115 -41.55 12.58 -12.73
CA GLN A 115 -40.94 11.26 -12.70
C GLN A 115 -40.01 11.09 -11.49
N THR A 116 -40.24 10.02 -10.70
CA THR A 116 -39.29 9.57 -9.66
C THR A 116 -38.45 8.42 -10.23
N PRO A 117 -37.18 8.66 -10.56
CA PRO A 117 -36.33 7.63 -11.16
C PRO A 117 -36.15 6.45 -10.21
N ARG A 118 -36.28 5.22 -10.74
CA ARG A 118 -36.16 3.97 -9.99
C ARG A 118 -35.01 3.12 -10.52
N ALA A 119 -34.29 2.48 -9.61
CA ALA A 119 -33.21 1.58 -9.96
C ALA A 119 -33.77 0.37 -10.74
N ILE A 120 -33.13 -0.03 -11.84
CA ILE A 120 -33.54 -1.20 -12.64
C ILE A 120 -33.32 -2.56 -11.95
N GLY A 121 -32.96 -2.57 -10.66
CA GLY A 121 -32.70 -3.77 -9.85
C GLY A 121 -31.20 -4.01 -9.62
N PHE A 122 -30.90 -4.86 -8.63
CA PHE A 122 -29.55 -5.34 -8.27
C PHE A 122 -29.28 -6.69 -8.91
#